data_AF-A0A6J2K7U1-F1
#
_entry.id   AF-A0A6J2K7U1-F1
#
_cell.length_a   1.000
_cell.length_b   1.000
_cell.length_c   1.000
_cell.angle_alpha   90.00
_cell.angle_beta   90.00
_cell.angle_gamma   90.00
#
_symmetry.space_group_name_H-M   'P 1'
#
loop_
_entity.id
_entity.type
_entity.pdbx_description
1 polymer ?
#
loop_
_entity_poly.entity_id
_entity_poly.type
_entity_poly.pdbx_seq_one_letter_code
_entity_poly.pdbx_strand_id
1 'polypeptide(L)'
;MKSRSLMPKNLADRVCGLECAKDQQPTVEFVGPVKIVLVDPSKKENRRKSCGAAFIALANLMMGASNITILYYTLGFKLKLFVNLHIVLCTIGYQLCFPSAILLLNSLNGASSGLKLKQRKFQHLFLQLFGLGCGAAGSALVFLDHFKISKFTFHSITGVASGGIAVLAVLTGLIIYCTGKGTVEDVCKFCHMSYGVLSFILSSVCFVSGLLRPVYSKWVPLPEMLAFPIIFCVFVTIVVVFGPVYKVLKKMDYF
;
A
#
# COMPACT_ATOMS: atom_id res chain seq x y z
N MET A 1 -24.95 -17.13 37.51
CA MET A 1 -23.55 -16.98 37.96
C MET A 1 -23.44 -15.68 38.75
N LYS A 2 -23.11 -15.77 40.04
CA LYS A 2 -23.31 -14.70 41.03
C LYS A 2 -22.00 -13.91 41.21
N SER A 3 -22.00 -12.63 40.84
CA SER A 3 -20.93 -11.69 41.15
C SER A 3 -21.08 -11.20 42.59
N ARG A 4 -20.08 -11.45 43.45
CA ARG A 4 -19.75 -10.62 44.62
C ARG A 4 -18.48 -11.07 45.33
N SER A 5 -17.58 -10.10 45.57
CA SER A 5 -16.79 -9.99 46.79
C SER A 5 -16.22 -8.57 46.89
N LEU A 6 -16.89 -7.72 47.67
CA LEU A 6 -16.42 -6.42 48.13
C LEU A 6 -15.47 -6.65 49.31
N MET A 7 -14.18 -6.37 49.14
CA MET A 7 -13.26 -6.15 50.26
C MET A 7 -13.35 -4.69 50.73
N PRO A 8 -13.22 -4.40 52.05
CA PRO A 8 -13.24 -3.03 52.54
C PRO A 8 -11.93 -2.33 52.15
N LYS A 9 -12.00 -1.41 51.19
CA LYS A 9 -10.86 -0.58 50.77
C LYS A 9 -10.48 0.39 51.88
N ASN A 10 -9.20 0.40 52.24
CA ASN A 10 -8.61 1.33 53.20
C ASN A 10 -8.76 2.77 52.70
N LEU A 11 -8.85 3.77 53.60
CA LEU A 11 -9.10 5.16 53.22
C LEU A 11 -8.00 5.72 52.29
N ALA A 12 -6.77 5.23 52.43
CA ALA A 12 -5.64 5.52 51.54
C ALA A 12 -5.85 5.02 50.10
N ASP A 13 -6.52 3.87 49.91
CA ASP A 13 -6.83 3.31 48.58
C ASP A 13 -7.94 4.10 47.87
N ARG A 14 -8.83 4.79 48.61
CA ARG A 14 -9.86 5.66 48.01
C ARG A 14 -9.27 6.98 47.49
N VAL A 15 -8.29 7.53 48.20
CA VAL A 15 -7.63 8.79 47.81
C VAL A 15 -6.67 8.55 46.63
N CYS A 16 -5.94 7.43 46.63
CA CYS A 16 -5.09 7.03 45.50
C CYS A 16 -5.90 6.54 44.27
N GLY A 17 -7.09 5.96 44.49
CA GLY A 17 -7.94 5.41 43.44
C GLY A 17 -8.62 6.43 42.52
N LEU A 18 -8.69 7.71 42.88
CA LEU A 18 -9.38 8.73 42.06
C LEU A 18 -8.48 9.37 41.00
N GLU A 19 -7.17 9.43 41.25
CA GLU A 19 -6.19 9.97 40.29
C GLU A 19 -5.64 8.89 39.37
N CYS A 20 -5.52 7.64 39.84
CA CYS A 20 -5.07 6.51 39.02
C CYS A 20 -6.17 5.86 38.15
N ALA A 21 -7.46 6.09 38.44
CA ALA A 21 -8.57 5.48 37.68
C ALA A 21 -8.87 6.15 36.34
N LYS A 22 -8.34 7.36 36.08
CA LYS A 22 -8.62 8.07 34.83
C LYS A 22 -7.90 7.48 33.61
N ASP A 23 -6.87 6.66 33.83
CA ASP A 23 -6.04 6.06 32.77
C ASP A 23 -6.07 4.51 32.74
N GLN A 24 -6.91 3.86 33.56
CA GLN A 24 -7.05 2.41 33.48
C GLN A 24 -7.82 2.03 32.21
N GLN A 25 -7.11 1.40 31.27
CA GLN A 25 -7.71 0.80 30.08
C GLN A 25 -8.79 -0.20 30.52
N PRO A 26 -9.95 -0.26 29.82
CA PRO A 26 -10.97 -1.23 30.15
C PRO A 26 -10.36 -2.64 30.04
N THR A 27 -10.38 -3.39 31.13
CA THR A 27 -9.95 -4.78 31.15
C THR A 27 -11.13 -5.70 31.41
N VAL A 28 -11.31 -6.69 30.53
CA VAL A 28 -12.28 -7.77 30.74
C VAL A 28 -11.49 -8.99 31.17
N GLU A 29 -11.66 -9.39 32.42
CA GLU A 29 -11.03 -10.58 32.97
C GLU A 29 -11.97 -11.78 32.87
N PHE A 30 -11.50 -12.85 32.24
CA PHE A 30 -12.14 -14.16 32.29
C PHE A 30 -11.36 -15.04 33.25
N VAL A 31 -12.02 -15.48 34.32
CA VAL A 31 -11.43 -16.31 35.37
C VAL A 31 -11.92 -17.74 35.21
N GLY A 32 -11.06 -18.61 34.69
CA GLY A 32 -11.23 -20.07 34.65
C GLY A 32 -9.98 -20.77 35.21
N PRO A 33 -9.65 -22.00 34.78
CA PRO A 33 -8.37 -22.65 35.12
C PRO A 33 -7.14 -21.83 34.69
N VAL A 34 -7.32 -20.92 33.73
CA VAL A 34 -6.34 -19.93 33.27
C VAL A 34 -6.99 -18.55 33.32
N LYS A 35 -6.25 -17.53 33.78
CA LYS A 35 -6.68 -16.13 33.80
C LYS A 35 -6.40 -15.49 32.43
N ILE A 36 -7.45 -15.08 31.71
CA ILE A 36 -7.34 -14.32 30.46
C ILE A 36 -7.77 -12.89 30.73
N VAL A 37 -6.89 -11.93 30.47
CA VAL A 37 -7.17 -10.49 30.58
C VAL A 37 -7.19 -9.90 29.18
N LEU A 38 -8.38 -9.51 28.71
CA LEU A 38 -8.51 -8.71 27.50
C LEU A 38 -8.35 -7.25 27.88
N VAL A 39 -7.39 -6.57 27.25
CA VAL A 39 -7.14 -5.14 27.46
C VAL A 39 -7.63 -4.41 26.22
N ASP A 40 -8.65 -3.57 26.38
CA ASP A 40 -9.14 -2.75 25.28
C ASP A 40 -8.12 -1.64 24.94
N PRO A 41 -7.88 -1.36 23.66
CA PRO A 41 -6.99 -0.27 23.26
C PRO A 41 -7.54 1.06 23.78
N SER A 42 -6.63 1.97 24.17
CA SER A 42 -7.02 3.32 24.58
C SER A 42 -7.88 4.02 23.52
N LYS A 43 -8.79 4.91 23.93
CA LYS A 43 -9.67 5.65 23.00
C LYS A 43 -8.87 6.37 21.89
N LYS A 44 -7.72 6.93 22.24
CA LYS A 44 -6.81 7.62 21.30
C LYS A 44 -6.20 6.65 20.29
N GLU A 45 -5.74 5.49 20.75
CA GLU A 45 -5.18 4.47 19.87
C GLU A 45 -6.25 3.87 18.95
N ASN A 46 -7.43 3.56 19.48
CA ASN A 46 -8.55 3.07 18.69
C ASN A 46 -8.92 4.06 17.58
N ARG A 47 -9.11 5.34 17.93
CA ARG A 47 -9.41 6.41 16.95
C ARG A 47 -8.33 6.51 15.86
N ARG A 48 -7.05 6.45 16.23
CA ARG A 48 -5.95 6.47 15.25
C ARG A 48 -6.00 5.28 14.30
N LYS A 49 -6.22 4.06 14.81
CA LYS A 49 -6.33 2.84 14.01
C LYS A 49 -7.55 2.89 13.08
N SER A 50 -8.70 3.34 13.58
CA SER A 50 -9.93 3.50 12.78
C SER A 50 -9.75 4.52 11.65
N CYS A 51 -9.15 5.69 11.93
CA CYS A 51 -8.84 6.66 10.89
C CYS A 51 -7.89 6.08 9.84
N GLY A 52 -6.80 5.42 10.26
CA GLY A 52 -5.85 4.79 9.34
C GLY A 52 -6.50 3.72 8.45
N ALA A 53 -7.37 2.88 9.03
CA ALA A 53 -8.13 1.89 8.28
C ALA A 53 -9.10 2.55 7.27
N ALA A 54 -9.74 3.67 7.65
CA ALA A 54 -10.61 4.42 6.75
C ALA A 54 -9.84 5.00 5.54
N PHE A 55 -8.65 5.55 5.74
CA PHE A 55 -7.80 6.02 4.64
C PHE A 55 -7.38 4.88 3.70
N ILE A 56 -7.04 3.72 4.24
CA ILE A 56 -6.69 2.53 3.43
C ILE A 56 -7.92 2.03 2.64
N ALA A 57 -9.09 1.99 3.27
CA ALA A 57 -10.33 1.60 2.60
C ALA A 57 -10.66 2.57 1.45
N LEU A 58 -10.55 3.88 1.69
CA LEU A 58 -10.76 4.90 0.67
C LEU A 58 -9.74 4.77 -0.48
N ALA A 59 -8.47 4.50 -0.16
CA ALA A 59 -7.44 4.27 -1.17
C ALA A 59 -7.77 3.06 -2.06
N ASN A 60 -8.24 1.95 -1.47
CA ASN A 60 -8.68 0.78 -2.23
C ASN A 60 -9.83 1.10 -3.19
N LEU A 61 -10.82 1.89 -2.75
CA LEU A 61 -11.94 2.32 -3.59
C LEU A 61 -11.47 3.22 -4.74
N MET A 62 -10.61 4.20 -4.45
CA MET A 62 -10.05 5.11 -5.45
C MET A 62 -9.18 4.40 -6.47
N MET A 63 -8.36 3.42 -6.04
CA MET A 63 -7.61 2.54 -6.95
C MET A 63 -8.54 1.79 -7.89
N GLY A 64 -9.60 1.16 -7.36
CA GLY A 64 -10.60 0.45 -8.15
C GLY A 64 -11.29 1.35 -9.16
N ALA A 65 -11.75 2.53 -8.74
CA ALA A 65 -12.40 3.52 -9.60
C ALA A 65 -11.49 3.98 -10.76
N SER A 66 -10.23 4.33 -10.46
CA SER A 66 -9.25 4.69 -11.49
C SER A 66 -9.02 3.54 -12.47
N ASN A 67 -8.79 2.32 -11.98
CA ASN A 67 -8.55 1.16 -12.83
C ASN A 67 -9.73 0.86 -13.75
N ILE A 68 -10.95 0.84 -13.22
CA ILE A 68 -12.17 0.59 -14.02
C ILE A 68 -12.34 1.66 -15.10
N THR A 69 -12.06 2.94 -14.77
CA THR A 69 -12.13 4.04 -15.74
C THR A 69 -11.17 3.81 -16.91
N ILE A 70 -9.93 3.41 -16.63
CA ILE A 70 -8.94 3.14 -17.67
C ILE A 70 -9.24 1.87 -18.46
N LEU A 71 -9.76 0.83 -17.81
CA LEU A 71 -10.22 -0.38 -18.50
C LEU A 71 -11.40 -0.07 -19.44
N TYR A 72 -12.34 0.76 -19.00
CA TYR A 72 -13.45 1.21 -19.85
C TYR A 72 -12.95 1.96 -21.10
N TYR A 73 -11.94 2.81 -20.94
CA TYR A 73 -11.27 3.46 -22.07
C TYR A 73 -10.66 2.46 -23.06
N THR A 74 -9.91 1.46 -22.58
CA THR A 74 -9.23 0.50 -23.46
C THR A 74 -10.19 -0.49 -24.13
N LEU A 75 -11.32 -0.81 -23.49
CA LEU A 75 -12.40 -1.61 -24.09
C LEU A 75 -13.08 -0.92 -25.28
N GLY A 76 -12.89 0.39 -25.45
CA GLY A 76 -13.32 1.08 -26.67
C GLY A 76 -12.52 0.70 -27.93
N PHE A 77 -11.39 -0.03 -27.78
CA PHE A 77 -10.49 -0.49 -28.85
C PHE A 77 -10.14 0.56 -29.92
N LYS A 78 -10.16 1.85 -29.56
CA LYS A 78 -9.85 2.96 -30.49
C LYS A 78 -8.35 3.11 -30.80
N LEU A 79 -7.50 2.32 -30.15
CA LEU A 79 -6.05 2.30 -30.32
C LEU A 79 -5.58 0.98 -30.91
N LYS A 80 -4.34 0.97 -31.41
CA LYS A 80 -3.65 -0.27 -31.80
C LYS A 80 -3.67 -1.28 -30.65
N LEU A 81 -3.80 -2.56 -30.99
CA LEU A 81 -3.88 -3.66 -30.03
C LEU A 81 -2.77 -3.62 -28.96
N PHE A 82 -1.51 -3.49 -29.38
CA PHE A 82 -0.37 -3.48 -28.46
C PHE A 82 -0.34 -2.26 -27.53
N VAL A 83 -0.85 -1.11 -27.98
CA VAL A 83 -0.99 0.07 -27.13
C VAL A 83 -2.12 -0.12 -26.11
N ASN A 84 -3.26 -0.69 -26.51
CA ASN A 84 -4.32 -1.03 -25.57
C ASN A 84 -3.85 -2.05 -24.52
N LEU A 85 -3.17 -3.11 -24.94
CA LEU A 85 -2.61 -4.11 -24.03
C LEU A 85 -1.57 -3.51 -23.08
N HIS A 86 -0.70 -2.61 -23.57
CA HIS A 86 0.21 -1.87 -22.71
C HIS A 86 -0.52 -1.11 -21.60
N ILE A 87 -1.57 -0.35 -21.96
CA ILE A 87 -2.35 0.42 -20.99
C ILE A 87 -2.99 -0.52 -19.97
N VAL A 88 -3.63 -1.60 -20.41
CA VAL A 88 -4.28 -2.58 -19.52
C VAL A 88 -3.26 -3.22 -18.57
N LEU A 89 -2.19 -3.80 -19.12
CA LEU A 89 -1.21 -4.56 -18.33
C LEU A 89 -0.44 -3.65 -17.38
N CYS A 90 -0.01 -2.46 -17.81
CA CYS A 90 0.71 -1.52 -16.94
C CYS A 90 -0.21 -0.92 -15.87
N THR A 91 -1.49 -0.67 -16.17
CA THR A 91 -2.44 -0.15 -15.16
C THR A 91 -2.74 -1.23 -14.11
N ILE A 92 -3.05 -2.46 -14.53
CA ILE A 92 -3.24 -3.59 -13.60
C ILE A 92 -1.97 -3.83 -12.77
N GLY A 93 -0.80 -3.86 -13.40
CA GLY A 93 0.46 -4.11 -12.70
C GLY A 93 0.82 -3.02 -11.69
N TYR A 94 1.00 -1.79 -12.17
CA TYR A 94 1.55 -0.69 -11.37
C TYR A 94 0.52 0.04 -10.52
N GLN A 95 -0.74 0.13 -10.96
CA GLN A 95 -1.76 0.94 -10.29
C GLN A 95 -2.80 0.11 -9.52
N LEU A 96 -2.85 -1.20 -9.72
CA LEU A 96 -3.68 -2.11 -8.92
C LEU A 96 -2.85 -3.06 -8.08
N CYS A 97 -2.02 -3.91 -8.69
CA CYS A 97 -1.30 -4.97 -7.99
C CYS A 97 -0.24 -4.43 -7.03
N PHE A 98 0.63 -3.51 -7.47
CA PHE A 98 1.68 -2.92 -6.64
C PHE A 98 1.16 -2.26 -5.36
N PRO A 99 0.24 -1.27 -5.43
CA PRO A 99 -0.25 -0.62 -4.22
C PRO A 99 -1.07 -1.57 -3.34
N SER A 100 -1.86 -2.48 -3.94
CA SER A 100 -2.56 -3.53 -3.17
C SER A 100 -1.59 -4.44 -2.42
N ALA A 101 -0.48 -4.84 -3.05
CA ALA A 101 0.56 -5.66 -2.42
C ALA A 101 1.19 -4.96 -1.21
N ILE A 102 1.45 -3.65 -1.33
CA ILE A 102 2.02 -2.84 -0.24
C ILE A 102 1.00 -2.71 0.91
N LEU A 103 -0.26 -2.38 0.60
CA LEU A 103 -1.31 -2.22 1.61
C LEU A 103 -1.67 -3.52 2.31
N LEU A 104 -1.55 -4.68 1.66
CA LEU A 104 -1.78 -6.00 2.29
C LEU A 104 -0.84 -6.28 3.47
N LEU A 105 0.35 -5.68 3.50
CA LEU A 105 1.27 -5.80 4.65
C LEU A 105 0.83 -4.95 5.84
N ASN A 106 -0.03 -3.96 5.65
CA ASN A 106 -0.53 -3.10 6.72
C ASN A 106 -1.57 -3.85 7.57
N SER A 107 -1.40 -3.84 8.90
CA SER A 107 -2.36 -4.48 9.81
C SER A 107 -3.72 -3.81 9.87
N LEU A 108 -3.80 -2.55 9.43
CA LEU A 108 -5.07 -1.80 9.32
C LEU A 108 -5.83 -2.12 8.03
N ASN A 109 -5.24 -2.86 7.10
CA ASN A 109 -5.93 -3.27 5.89
C ASN A 109 -6.94 -4.39 6.20
N GLY A 110 -8.23 -4.10 6.01
CA GLY A 110 -9.31 -5.01 6.35
C GLY A 110 -9.16 -6.40 5.71
N ALA A 111 -8.80 -6.44 4.42
CA ALA A 111 -8.69 -7.68 3.64
C ALA A 111 -7.59 -8.64 4.12
N SER A 112 -6.57 -8.15 4.84
CA SER A 112 -5.48 -8.97 5.38
C SER A 112 -5.41 -8.98 6.90
N SER A 113 -6.30 -8.26 7.59
CA SER A 113 -6.28 -8.07 9.05
C SER A 113 -6.27 -9.38 9.85
N GLY A 114 -6.98 -10.41 9.39
CA GLY A 114 -6.99 -11.76 10.01
C GLY A 114 -5.78 -12.65 9.70
N LEU A 115 -4.91 -12.26 8.77
CA LEU A 115 -3.78 -13.09 8.32
C LEU A 115 -2.53 -12.89 9.18
N LYS A 116 -1.77 -13.97 9.37
CA LYS A 116 -0.44 -13.92 9.99
C LYS A 116 0.54 -13.16 9.07
N LEU A 117 1.56 -12.54 9.66
CA LEU A 117 2.57 -11.78 8.89
C LEU A 117 3.23 -12.62 7.79
N LYS A 118 3.51 -13.90 8.03
CA LYS A 118 4.07 -14.82 7.02
C LYS A 118 3.16 -14.95 5.78
N GLN A 119 1.85 -15.04 5.99
CA GLN A 119 0.86 -15.13 4.91
C GLN A 119 0.76 -13.80 4.14
N ARG A 120 0.78 -12.66 4.85
CA ARG A 120 0.79 -11.34 4.21
C ARG A 120 2.06 -11.11 3.38
N LYS A 121 3.22 -11.55 3.86
CA LYS A 121 4.49 -11.50 3.10
C LYS A 121 4.41 -12.32 1.81
N PHE A 122 3.80 -13.50 1.86
CA PHE A 122 3.56 -14.31 0.67
C PHE A 122 2.63 -13.58 -0.32
N GLN A 123 1.50 -13.05 0.14
CA GLN A 123 0.58 -12.29 -0.72
C GLN A 123 1.26 -11.06 -1.34
N HIS A 124 2.06 -10.34 -0.56
CA HIS A 124 2.86 -9.23 -1.05
C HIS A 124 3.79 -9.68 -2.18
N LEU A 125 4.59 -10.72 -1.95
CA LEU A 125 5.52 -11.25 -2.96
C LEU A 125 4.78 -11.67 -4.23
N PHE A 126 3.68 -12.42 -4.09
CA PHE A 126 2.88 -12.88 -5.23
C PHE A 126 2.34 -11.72 -6.08
N LEU A 127 1.69 -10.72 -5.45
CA LEU A 127 1.16 -9.59 -6.19
C LEU A 127 2.26 -8.72 -6.80
N GLN A 128 3.43 -8.58 -6.15
CA GLN A 128 4.55 -7.82 -6.71
C GLN A 128 5.14 -8.51 -7.94
N LEU A 129 5.33 -9.84 -7.90
CA LEU A 129 5.84 -10.59 -9.06
C LEU A 129 4.83 -10.57 -10.22
N PHE A 130 3.54 -10.77 -9.93
CA PHE A 130 2.48 -10.69 -10.93
C PHE A 130 2.39 -9.28 -11.54
N GLY A 131 2.41 -8.25 -10.70
CA GLY A 131 2.35 -6.86 -11.16
C GLY A 131 3.57 -6.45 -11.97
N LEU A 132 4.77 -6.91 -11.59
CA LEU A 132 6.01 -6.66 -12.32
C LEU A 132 5.98 -7.37 -13.68
N GLY A 133 5.48 -8.61 -13.72
CA GLY A 133 5.26 -9.35 -14.96
C GLY A 133 4.32 -8.61 -15.91
N CYS A 134 3.19 -8.10 -15.39
CA CYS A 134 2.26 -7.28 -16.19
C CYS A 134 2.92 -6.01 -16.71
N GLY A 135 3.62 -5.25 -15.86
CA GLY A 135 4.32 -4.02 -16.25
C GLY A 135 5.42 -4.24 -17.29
N ALA A 136 6.20 -5.32 -17.14
CA ALA A 136 7.23 -5.72 -18.08
C ALA A 136 6.64 -6.15 -19.42
N ALA A 137 5.62 -7.01 -19.42
CA ALA A 137 4.94 -7.45 -20.63
C ALA A 137 4.29 -6.28 -21.37
N GLY A 138 3.55 -5.42 -20.66
CA GLY A 138 2.94 -4.22 -21.23
C GLY A 138 3.96 -3.28 -21.86
N SER A 139 5.10 -3.06 -21.20
CA SER A 139 6.18 -2.22 -21.72
C SER A 139 6.86 -2.83 -22.94
N ALA A 140 7.10 -4.15 -22.92
CA ALA A 140 7.71 -4.88 -24.04
C ALA A 140 6.86 -4.80 -25.32
N LEU A 141 5.53 -4.90 -25.21
CA LEU A 141 4.63 -4.80 -26.37
C LEU A 141 4.79 -3.49 -27.16
N VAL A 142 4.88 -2.36 -26.46
CA VAL A 142 5.07 -1.05 -27.10
C VAL A 142 6.49 -0.89 -27.63
N PHE A 143 7.48 -1.45 -26.94
CA PHE A 143 8.86 -1.42 -27.40
C PHE A 143 9.05 -2.22 -28.70
N LEU A 144 8.41 -3.38 -28.82
CA LEU A 144 8.43 -4.21 -30.02
C LEU A 144 7.68 -3.57 -31.20
N ASP A 145 6.55 -2.88 -30.95
CA ASP A 145 5.79 -2.17 -32.01
C ASP A 145 6.55 -0.95 -32.56
N HIS A 146 7.36 -0.29 -31.73
CA HIS A 146 7.98 1.01 -32.05
C HIS A 146 9.52 0.99 -32.10
N PHE A 147 10.14 -0.18 -32.24
CA PHE A 147 11.58 -0.41 -32.11
C PHE A 147 12.47 0.56 -32.94
N LYS A 148 11.96 1.08 -34.06
CA LYS A 148 12.71 1.97 -34.98
C LYS A 148 12.55 3.47 -34.73
N ILE A 149 11.61 3.93 -33.89
CA ILE A 149 11.25 5.38 -33.76
C ILE A 149 10.90 5.76 -32.31
N SER A 150 11.39 5.05 -31.29
CA SER A 150 11.04 5.37 -29.90
C SER A 150 11.78 6.62 -29.42
N LYS A 151 11.22 7.81 -29.67
CA LYS A 151 11.61 9.01 -28.92
C LYS A 151 11.21 8.80 -27.47
N PHE A 152 12.18 8.81 -26.56
CA PHE A 152 11.93 8.74 -25.13
C PHE A 152 11.11 9.96 -24.68
N THR A 153 9.83 9.73 -24.46
CA THR A 153 8.92 10.70 -23.84
C THR A 153 9.06 10.70 -22.32
N PHE A 154 8.60 11.76 -21.66
CA PHE A 154 8.56 11.82 -20.19
C PHE A 154 7.84 10.60 -19.56
N HIS A 155 6.71 10.18 -20.14
CA HIS A 155 5.98 8.97 -19.74
C HIS A 155 6.85 7.69 -19.85
N SER A 156 7.53 7.49 -20.98
CA SER A 156 8.37 6.30 -21.16
C SER A 156 9.62 6.31 -20.26
N ILE A 157 10.23 7.48 -20.02
CA ILE A 157 11.40 7.59 -19.13
C ILE A 157 11.00 7.24 -17.70
N THR A 158 9.92 7.85 -17.20
CA THR A 158 9.43 7.57 -15.83
C THR A 158 8.96 6.13 -15.67
N GLY A 159 8.32 5.55 -16.68
CA GLY A 159 7.93 4.13 -16.70
C GLY A 159 9.12 3.17 -16.67
N VAL A 160 10.11 3.36 -17.53
CA VAL A 160 11.33 2.51 -17.56
C VAL A 160 12.13 2.67 -16.26
N ALA A 161 12.29 3.89 -15.76
CA ALA A 161 12.97 4.14 -14.49
C ALA A 161 12.25 3.46 -13.32
N SER A 162 10.91 3.57 -13.25
CA SER A 162 10.10 2.88 -12.25
C SER A 162 10.28 1.37 -12.31
N GLY A 163 10.23 0.77 -13.50
CA GLY A 163 10.44 -0.66 -13.70
C GLY A 163 11.85 -1.13 -13.31
N GLY A 164 12.89 -0.39 -13.68
CA GLY A 164 14.27 -0.71 -13.29
C GLY A 164 14.45 -0.69 -11.77
N ILE A 165 13.93 0.32 -11.08
CA ILE A 165 13.99 0.40 -9.61
C ILE A 165 13.12 -0.68 -8.96
N ALA A 166 11.97 -1.04 -9.56
CA ALA A 166 11.13 -2.14 -9.08
C ALA A 166 11.89 -3.47 -9.07
N VAL A 167 12.71 -3.74 -10.10
CA VAL A 167 13.55 -4.94 -10.16
C VAL A 167 14.54 -4.96 -9.00
N LEU A 168 15.20 -3.84 -8.70
CA LEU A 168 16.10 -3.73 -7.53
C LEU A 168 15.37 -3.96 -6.21
N ALA A 169 14.14 -3.44 -6.09
CA ALA A 169 13.28 -3.69 -4.94
C ALA A 169 12.91 -5.18 -4.81
N VAL A 170 12.57 -5.86 -5.91
CA VAL A 170 12.26 -7.30 -5.89
C VAL A 170 13.49 -8.13 -5.52
N LEU A 171 14.67 -7.84 -6.08
CA LEU A 171 15.91 -8.56 -5.76
C LEU A 171 16.25 -8.47 -4.27
N THR A 172 16.22 -7.26 -3.71
CA THR A 172 16.44 -7.05 -2.27
C THR A 172 15.32 -7.68 -1.42
N GLY A 173 14.08 -7.68 -1.91
CA GLY A 173 12.92 -8.34 -1.28
C GLY A 173 13.05 -9.86 -1.21
N LEU A 174 13.55 -10.49 -2.28
CA LEU A 174 13.79 -11.93 -2.35
C LEU A 174 14.91 -12.35 -1.39
N ILE A 175 15.98 -11.56 -1.29
CA ILE A 175 17.03 -11.80 -0.30
C ILE A 175 16.42 -11.82 1.11
N ILE A 176 15.62 -10.80 1.49
CA ILE A 176 14.94 -10.73 2.80
C ILE A 176 13.99 -11.92 3.02
N TYR A 177 13.32 -12.39 1.96
CA TYR A 177 12.40 -13.51 2.06
C TYR A 177 13.13 -14.83 2.34
N CYS A 178 14.33 -15.02 1.77
CA CYS A 178 15.13 -16.23 1.90
C CYS A 178 16.11 -16.20 3.09
N THR A 179 16.55 -15.02 3.54
CA THR A 179 17.52 -14.87 4.64
C THR A 179 16.85 -14.71 6.00
N GLY A 180 17.53 -15.19 7.04
CA GLY A 180 17.15 -15.00 8.44
C GLY A 180 17.57 -13.63 9.00
N LYS A 181 17.53 -13.51 10.33
CA LYS A 181 17.90 -12.28 11.06
C LYS A 181 19.39 -11.93 10.88
N GLY A 182 19.71 -10.64 10.75
CA GLY A 182 21.09 -10.13 10.78
C GLY A 182 21.29 -8.81 10.05
N THR A 183 22.51 -8.29 10.06
CA THR A 183 22.89 -6.99 9.46
C THR A 183 22.57 -6.91 7.96
N VAL A 184 22.77 -8.00 7.22
CA VAL A 184 22.45 -8.07 5.79
C VAL A 184 20.94 -7.92 5.56
N GLU A 185 20.10 -8.60 6.35
CA GLU A 185 18.65 -8.49 6.26
C GLU A 185 18.19 -7.05 6.53
N ASP A 186 18.81 -6.37 7.49
CA ASP A 186 18.45 -4.99 7.87
C ASP A 186 18.85 -3.94 6.83
N VAL A 187 19.98 -4.12 6.16
CA VAL A 187 20.40 -3.29 5.02
C VAL A 187 19.48 -3.56 3.84
N CYS A 188 19.25 -4.83 3.49
CA CYS A 188 18.35 -5.19 2.40
C CYS A 188 16.93 -4.67 2.63
N LYS A 189 16.41 -4.73 3.87
CA LYS A 189 15.10 -4.14 4.23
C LYS A 189 15.05 -2.65 3.96
N PHE A 190 16.10 -1.92 4.34
CA PHE A 190 16.19 -0.48 4.08
C PHE A 190 16.20 -0.21 2.57
N CYS A 191 17.07 -0.87 1.82
CA CYS A 191 17.14 -0.74 0.36
C CYS A 191 15.81 -1.11 -0.32
N HIS A 192 15.19 -2.24 0.05
CA HIS A 192 13.91 -2.70 -0.48
C HIS A 192 12.81 -1.65 -0.29
N MET A 193 12.69 -1.08 0.92
CA MET A 193 11.70 -0.04 1.20
C MET A 193 11.99 1.25 0.41
N SER A 194 13.24 1.70 0.36
CA SER A 194 13.62 2.91 -0.38
C SER A 194 13.39 2.78 -1.89
N TYR A 195 13.81 1.67 -2.49
CA TYR A 195 13.56 1.38 -3.91
C TYR A 195 12.06 1.20 -4.18
N GLY A 196 11.33 0.52 -3.31
CA GLY A 196 9.88 0.36 -3.45
C GLY A 196 9.13 1.69 -3.45
N VAL A 197 9.47 2.61 -2.54
CA VAL A 197 8.89 3.96 -2.49
C VAL A 197 9.21 4.74 -3.76
N LEU A 198 10.49 4.80 -4.16
CA LEU A 198 10.91 5.53 -5.36
C LEU A 198 10.25 4.97 -6.63
N SER A 199 10.24 3.65 -6.79
CA SER A 199 9.60 2.99 -7.93
C SER A 199 8.11 3.33 -8.02
N PHE A 200 7.40 3.30 -6.89
CA PHE A 200 5.96 3.55 -6.85
C PHE A 200 5.60 5.04 -7.08
N ILE A 201 6.43 5.96 -6.61
CA ILE A 201 6.25 7.39 -6.94
C ILE A 201 6.46 7.60 -8.45
N LEU A 202 7.51 7.03 -9.03
CA LEU A 202 7.77 7.14 -10.46
C LEU A 202 6.69 6.46 -11.32
N SER A 203 6.13 5.33 -10.88
CA SER A 203 5.00 4.70 -11.59
C SER A 203 3.75 5.57 -11.54
N SER A 204 3.51 6.26 -10.42
CA SER A 204 2.40 7.21 -10.27
C SER A 204 2.56 8.41 -11.21
N VAL A 205 3.77 8.97 -11.31
CA VAL A 205 4.10 10.04 -12.27
C VAL A 205 3.96 9.56 -13.72
N CYS A 206 4.43 8.34 -14.02
CA CYS A 206 4.26 7.70 -15.31
C CYS A 206 2.77 7.57 -15.67
N PHE A 207 1.94 7.09 -14.73
CA PHE A 207 0.50 6.96 -14.92
C PHE A 207 -0.17 8.31 -15.22
N VAL A 208 0.06 9.32 -14.37
CA VAL A 208 -0.51 10.67 -14.57
C VAL A 208 -0.07 11.27 -15.90
N SER A 209 1.21 11.18 -16.25
CA SER A 209 1.70 11.68 -17.55
C SER A 209 1.13 10.89 -18.74
N GLY A 210 0.75 9.63 -18.55
CA GLY A 210 0.01 8.84 -19.53
C GLY A 210 -1.40 9.37 -19.77
N LEU A 211 -2.11 9.74 -18.69
CA LEU A 211 -3.45 10.35 -18.76
C LEU A 211 -3.44 11.72 -19.46
N LEU A 212 -2.37 12.49 -19.28
CA LEU A 212 -2.23 13.81 -19.90
C LEU A 212 -1.92 13.76 -21.41
N ARG A 213 -1.70 12.57 -21.98
CA ARG A 213 -1.47 12.44 -23.43
C ARG A 213 -2.72 12.85 -24.22
N PRO A 214 -2.55 13.52 -25.38
CA PRO A 214 -3.66 13.96 -26.23
C PRO A 214 -4.66 12.86 -26.60
N VAL A 215 -4.21 11.61 -26.65
CA VAL A 215 -5.04 10.46 -27.01
C VAL A 215 -6.12 10.21 -25.96
N TYR A 216 -5.76 10.26 -24.67
CA TYR A 216 -6.71 10.09 -23.57
C TYR A 216 -7.46 11.39 -23.27
N SER A 217 -6.77 12.53 -23.25
CA SER A 217 -7.40 13.82 -22.92
C SER A 217 -8.43 14.29 -23.95
N LYS A 218 -8.34 13.86 -25.21
CA LYS A 218 -9.39 14.09 -26.23
C LYS A 218 -10.53 13.08 -26.17
N TRP A 219 -10.33 11.93 -25.53
CA TRP A 219 -11.37 10.91 -25.39
C TRP A 219 -12.35 11.26 -24.27
N VAL A 220 -11.88 11.92 -23.21
CA VAL A 220 -12.75 12.33 -22.10
C VAL A 220 -13.73 13.43 -22.56
N PRO A 221 -15.05 13.25 -22.36
CA PRO A 221 -16.04 14.26 -22.73
C PRO A 221 -16.05 15.45 -21.77
N LEU A 222 -15.58 15.24 -20.54
CA LEU A 222 -15.59 16.22 -19.45
C LEU A 222 -14.21 16.29 -18.80
N PRO A 223 -13.69 17.49 -18.47
CA PRO A 223 -12.38 17.65 -17.84
C PRO A 223 -12.29 16.96 -16.48
N GLU A 224 -13.41 16.81 -15.75
CA GLU A 224 -13.48 16.12 -14.47
C GLU A 224 -13.13 14.64 -14.60
N MET A 225 -13.46 14.00 -15.72
CA MET A 225 -13.10 12.59 -15.98
C MET A 225 -11.60 12.38 -16.13
N LEU A 226 -10.83 13.43 -16.46
CA LEU A 226 -9.37 13.42 -16.42
C LEU A 226 -8.86 13.75 -15.00
N ALA A 227 -9.49 14.71 -14.33
CA ALA A 227 -9.06 15.17 -13.00
C ALA A 227 -9.22 14.08 -11.92
N PHE A 228 -10.33 13.33 -11.90
CA PHE A 228 -10.59 12.33 -10.86
C PHE A 228 -9.51 11.24 -10.79
N PRO A 229 -9.13 10.53 -11.87
CA PRO A 229 -8.07 9.54 -11.81
C PRO A 229 -6.71 10.10 -11.37
N ILE A 230 -6.42 11.37 -11.67
CA ILE A 230 -5.18 12.05 -11.23
C ILE A 230 -5.23 12.29 -9.72
N ILE A 231 -6.31 12.88 -9.21
CA ILE A 231 -6.50 13.13 -7.77
C ILE A 231 -6.47 11.82 -6.99
N PHE A 232 -7.16 10.79 -7.49
CA PHE A 232 -7.18 9.46 -6.90
C PHE A 232 -5.78 8.83 -6.90
N CYS A 233 -5.03 8.93 -7.99
CA CYS A 233 -3.65 8.47 -8.05
C CYS A 233 -2.80 9.15 -6.97
N VAL A 234 -2.83 10.49 -6.88
CA VAL A 234 -2.05 11.24 -5.88
C VAL A 234 -2.42 10.82 -4.45
N PHE A 235 -3.72 10.71 -4.16
CA PHE A 235 -4.19 10.29 -2.84
C PHE A 235 -3.72 8.88 -2.49
N VAL A 236 -3.89 7.93 -3.42
CA VAL A 236 -3.43 6.54 -3.26
C VAL A 236 -1.92 6.51 -3.04
N THR A 237 -1.15 7.28 -3.83
CA THR A 237 0.30 7.37 -3.68
C THR A 237 0.67 7.77 -2.26
N ILE A 238 0.06 8.83 -1.72
CA ILE A 238 0.31 9.31 -0.36
C ILE A 238 0.01 8.22 0.68
N VAL A 239 -1.17 7.59 0.62
CA VAL A 239 -1.58 6.58 1.60
C VAL A 239 -0.65 5.36 1.59
N VAL A 240 -0.28 4.89 0.39
CA VAL A 240 0.56 3.71 0.21
C VAL A 240 2.00 3.95 0.67
N VAL A 241 2.59 5.12 0.35
CA VAL A 241 3.99 5.42 0.71
C VAL A 241 4.17 5.88 2.14
N PHE A 242 3.12 6.39 2.81
CA PHE A 242 3.22 6.95 4.16
C PHE A 242 3.90 6.00 5.16
N GLY A 243 3.44 4.74 5.21
CA GLY A 243 3.99 3.74 6.12
C GLY A 243 5.48 3.41 5.87
N PRO A 244 5.85 3.04 4.63
CA PRO A 244 7.25 2.84 4.24
C PRO A 244 8.15 4.07 4.47
N VAL A 245 7.72 5.26 4.06
CA VAL A 245 8.48 6.52 4.24
C VAL A 245 8.74 6.78 5.71
N TYR A 246 7.71 6.67 6.56
CA TYR A 246 7.87 6.84 8.01
C TYR A 246 8.92 5.88 8.60
N LYS A 247 8.96 4.62 8.13
CA LYS A 247 9.96 3.64 8.58
C LYS A 247 11.36 3.95 8.07
N VAL A 248 11.50 4.41 6.83
CA VAL A 248 12.79 4.80 6.23
C VAL A 248 13.35 6.00 6.99
N LEU A 249 12.56 7.06 7.16
CA LEU A 249 12.96 8.28 7.88
C LEU A 249 13.36 7.96 9.33
N LYS A 250 12.52 7.22 10.06
CA LYS A 250 12.82 6.84 11.43
C LYS A 250 14.14 6.04 11.53
N LYS A 251 14.50 5.25 10.52
CA LYS A 251 15.77 4.51 10.52
C LYS A 251 16.97 5.41 10.21
N MET A 252 16.78 6.50 9.46
CA MET A 252 17.82 7.50 9.21
C MET A 252 18.16 8.33 10.45
N ASP A 253 17.20 8.58 11.34
CA ASP A 253 17.42 9.34 12.59
C ASP A 253 18.36 8.63 13.61
N TYR A 254 18.68 7.35 13.39
CA TYR A 254 19.58 6.57 14.26
C TYR A 254 21.00 6.42 13.71
N PHE A 255 21.31 7.04 12.56
CA PHE A 255 22.65 7.12 11.97
C PHE A 255 23.20 8.55 12.09
#